data_AF-A0A843T8A2-F1
#
_entry.id   AF-A0A843T8A2-F1
#
_cell.length_a   1.000
_cell.length_b   1.000
_cell.length_c   1.000
_cell.angle_alpha   90.00
_cell.angle_beta   90.00
_cell.angle_gamma   90.00
#
_symmetry.space_group_name_H-M   'P 1'
#
loop_
_entity.id
_entity.type
_entity.pdbx_description
1 polymer ?
#
loop_
_entity_poly.entity_id
_entity_poly.type
_entity_poly.pdbx_seq_one_letter_code
_entity_poly.pdbx_strand_id
1 'polypeptide(L)'
;MAPTGAQALLGAWRAPRARAIVSKPTHATHRRRTATPATLVLPFRSEPFVGSPSASFVRRDFFCEGSNMRNTSVNGGATRSSMTTGVPRLLAAAPIISISDELGRHVEDLRRLAPASDATTALTLYRDKLTQAIQKARHLELFVTAEQAAIVLGKSVSMITYLCRTGALAAKKVGGTWHIDRVDLERMRAIDQEEKRAG
;
A
#
# COMPACT_ATOMS: atom_id res chain seq x y z
N MET A 1 28.82 -37.33 -50.78
CA MET A 1 28.45 -36.25 -51.72
C MET A 1 27.51 -35.29 -51.00
N ALA A 2 28.05 -34.20 -50.48
CA ALA A 2 27.32 -32.92 -50.30
C ALA A 2 27.37 -32.18 -51.67
N PRO A 3 26.61 -31.10 -51.97
CA PRO A 3 26.27 -29.96 -51.09
C PRO A 3 24.82 -29.45 -51.28
N THR A 4 24.26 -28.56 -50.46
CA THR A 4 24.19 -27.08 -50.67
C THR A 4 22.88 -26.69 -49.97
N GLY A 5 22.83 -25.90 -48.90
CA GLY A 5 23.01 -24.45 -48.90
C GLY A 5 21.69 -23.78 -48.49
N ALA A 6 21.59 -23.36 -47.24
CA ALA A 6 20.51 -22.49 -46.77
C ALA A 6 21.14 -21.39 -45.89
N GLN A 7 21.56 -20.31 -46.54
CA GLN A 7 21.84 -19.04 -45.89
C GLN A 7 20.51 -18.30 -45.71
N ALA A 8 20.17 -17.93 -44.48
CA ALA A 8 19.09 -16.99 -44.22
C ALA A 8 19.51 -16.00 -43.11
N LEU A 9 19.98 -14.84 -43.56
CA LEU A 9 19.63 -13.50 -43.08
C LEU A 9 19.79 -13.22 -41.58
N LEU A 10 21.02 -12.88 -41.19
CA LEU A 10 21.29 -12.04 -40.02
C LEU A 10 20.91 -10.58 -40.32
N GLY A 11 19.68 -10.21 -40.01
CA GLY A 11 19.23 -8.81 -39.99
C GLY A 11 19.87 -8.06 -38.82
N ALA A 12 20.85 -7.21 -39.11
CA ALA A 12 21.48 -6.33 -38.13
C ALA A 12 20.53 -5.18 -37.74
N TRP A 13 19.87 -5.30 -36.59
CA TRP A 13 19.15 -4.19 -35.95
C TRP A 13 20.14 -3.22 -35.31
N ARG A 14 20.47 -2.12 -36.00
CA ARG A 14 21.18 -0.99 -35.40
C ARG A 14 20.17 -0.09 -34.68
N ALA A 15 20.26 -0.06 -33.34
CA ALA A 15 19.50 0.87 -32.51
C ALA A 15 19.94 2.34 -32.77
N PRO A 16 19.00 3.31 -32.78
CA PRO A 16 19.33 4.72 -32.93
C PRO A 16 20.02 5.25 -31.67
N ARG A 17 21.21 5.84 -31.84
CA ARG A 17 21.91 6.59 -30.79
C ARG A 17 21.13 7.87 -30.45
N ALA A 18 20.46 7.87 -29.30
CA ALA A 18 19.88 9.07 -28.73
C ALA A 18 21.00 10.08 -28.37
N ARG A 19 21.03 11.23 -29.04
CA ARG A 19 21.89 12.35 -28.66
C ARG A 19 21.31 13.01 -27.41
N ALA A 20 22.07 13.00 -26.32
CA ALA A 20 21.75 13.78 -25.13
C ALA A 20 21.89 15.27 -25.43
N ILE A 21 20.79 16.00 -25.40
CA ILE A 21 20.77 17.46 -25.44
C ILE A 21 21.08 17.93 -24.02
N VAL A 22 22.30 18.42 -23.81
CA VAL A 22 22.73 19.05 -22.56
C VAL A 22 22.16 20.46 -22.51
N SER A 23 20.98 20.62 -21.90
CA SER A 23 20.43 21.93 -21.55
C SER A 23 21.09 22.45 -20.28
N LYS A 24 21.85 23.55 -20.39
CA LYS A 24 22.45 24.28 -19.26
C LYS A 24 21.36 24.90 -18.38
N PRO A 25 21.44 24.79 -17.03
CA PRO A 25 20.51 25.47 -16.14
C PRO A 25 20.91 26.95 -15.99
N THR A 26 20.05 27.84 -16.48
CA THR A 26 20.12 29.28 -16.21
C THR A 26 19.61 29.53 -14.79
N HIS A 27 20.52 29.94 -13.89
CA HIS A 27 20.17 30.38 -12.55
C HIS A 27 19.40 31.70 -12.59
N ALA A 28 18.08 31.64 -12.40
CA ALA A 28 17.25 32.81 -12.18
C ALA A 28 17.24 33.15 -10.68
N THR A 29 17.94 34.23 -10.33
CA THR A 29 18.01 34.79 -8.98
C THR A 29 16.67 35.42 -8.59
N HIS A 30 15.79 34.65 -7.95
CA HIS A 30 14.53 35.17 -7.42
C HIS A 30 14.78 35.96 -6.13
N ARG A 31 14.79 37.30 -6.23
CA ARG A 31 14.68 38.22 -5.09
C ARG A 31 13.32 37.99 -4.41
N ARG A 32 13.31 37.31 -3.27
CA ARG A 32 12.13 37.24 -2.38
C ARG A 32 11.93 38.62 -1.74
N ARG A 33 10.88 39.34 -2.17
CA ARG A 33 10.30 40.43 -1.39
C ARG A 33 9.61 39.81 -0.18
N THR A 34 10.13 40.11 1.01
CA THR A 34 9.46 39.84 2.29
C THR A 34 8.28 40.79 2.42
N ALA A 35 7.09 40.33 2.03
CA ALA A 35 5.85 41.00 2.38
C ALA A 35 5.51 40.65 3.84
N THR A 36 5.55 41.65 4.70
CA THR A 36 5.11 41.60 6.09
C THR A 36 3.62 41.25 6.11
N PRO A 37 3.17 40.17 6.77
CA PRO A 37 1.75 39.89 6.89
C PRO A 37 1.11 40.95 7.81
N ALA A 38 0.17 41.72 7.27
CA ALA A 38 -0.69 42.58 8.06
C ALA A 38 -1.60 41.70 8.93
N THR A 39 -1.34 41.69 10.23
CA THR A 39 -2.16 41.02 11.23
C THR A 39 -3.50 41.73 11.33
N LEU A 40 -4.52 41.20 10.64
CA LEU A 40 -5.91 41.60 10.82
C LEU A 40 -6.43 40.95 12.11
N VAL A 41 -6.44 41.74 13.19
CA VAL A 41 -7.14 41.42 14.44
C VAL A 41 -8.62 41.63 14.21
N LEU A 42 -9.36 40.55 13.98
CA LEU A 42 -10.83 40.60 13.97
C LEU A 42 -11.34 40.68 15.41
N PRO A 43 -12.21 41.65 15.75
CA PRO A 43 -12.86 41.69 17.06
C PRO A 43 -13.81 40.50 17.17
N PHE A 44 -13.45 39.53 18.02
CA PHE A 44 -14.31 38.41 18.38
C PHE A 44 -15.47 38.96 19.23
N ARG A 45 -16.62 39.15 18.60
CA ARG A 45 -17.86 39.57 19.26
C ARG A 45 -18.51 38.34 19.86
N SER A 46 -18.29 38.11 21.15
CA SER A 46 -18.99 37.08 21.92
C SER A 46 -20.42 37.53 22.18
N GLU A 47 -21.34 37.14 21.30
CA GLU A 47 -22.78 37.21 21.61
C GLU A 47 -23.12 36.09 22.61
N PRO A 48 -23.82 36.39 23.72
CA PRO A 48 -24.29 35.38 24.65
C PRO A 48 -25.35 34.50 23.94
N PHE A 49 -25.07 33.20 23.89
CA PHE A 49 -25.95 32.19 23.34
C PHE A 49 -27.23 32.11 24.20
N VAL A 50 -28.28 32.83 23.80
CA VAL A 50 -29.60 32.72 24.43
C VAL A 50 -30.24 31.41 23.96
N GLY A 51 -30.72 30.65 24.94
CA GLY A 51 -31.04 29.23 24.84
C GLY A 51 -31.97 28.84 23.69
N SER A 52 -31.62 27.71 23.05
CA SER A 52 -32.56 26.93 22.27
C SER A 52 -33.27 25.90 23.15
N PRO A 53 -34.56 25.61 22.86
CA PRO A 53 -35.41 24.81 23.71
C PRO A 53 -35.04 23.32 23.68
N SER A 54 -35.22 22.71 24.85
CA SER A 54 -35.18 21.29 25.16
C SER A 54 -35.80 20.42 24.07
N ALA A 55 -34.96 19.72 23.31
CA ALA A 55 -35.39 18.57 22.51
C ALA A 55 -35.41 17.34 23.42
N SER A 56 -36.60 16.79 23.60
CA SER A 56 -36.85 15.56 24.34
C SER A 56 -36.02 14.40 23.77
N PHE A 57 -35.08 13.95 24.59
CA PHE A 57 -34.25 12.79 24.34
C PHE A 57 -35.12 11.53 24.44
N VAL A 58 -35.56 11.00 23.30
CA VAL A 58 -36.19 9.69 23.22
C VAL A 58 -35.12 8.63 23.47
N ARG A 59 -35.05 8.12 24.71
CA ARG A 59 -34.34 6.89 25.05
C ARG A 59 -34.91 5.75 24.20
N ARG A 60 -34.12 5.23 23.27
CA ARG A 60 -34.32 3.87 22.76
C ARG A 60 -33.64 2.92 23.73
N ASP A 61 -34.45 2.21 24.50
CA ASP A 61 -34.01 1.08 25.30
C ASP A 61 -33.54 -0.03 24.37
N PHE A 62 -32.22 -0.21 24.27
CA PHE A 62 -31.64 -1.43 23.71
C PHE A 62 -31.65 -2.50 24.80
N PHE A 63 -32.70 -3.32 24.75
CA PHE A 63 -32.73 -4.63 25.40
C PHE A 63 -31.62 -5.50 24.80
N CYS A 64 -30.53 -5.71 25.54
CA CYS A 64 -29.60 -6.80 25.30
C CYS A 64 -29.93 -7.93 26.30
N GLU A 65 -30.78 -8.85 25.87
CA GLU A 65 -30.99 -10.12 26.57
C GLU A 65 -29.73 -11.00 26.47
N GLY A 66 -29.27 -11.44 27.66
CA GLY A 66 -28.81 -12.79 27.94
C GLY A 66 -27.79 -13.42 26.97
N SER A 67 -26.50 -13.30 27.28
CA SER A 67 -25.51 -14.27 26.85
C SER A 67 -24.78 -14.86 28.04
N ASN A 68 -25.15 -16.10 28.34
CA ASN A 68 -24.60 -16.98 29.36
C ASN A 68 -23.07 -17.03 29.34
N MET A 69 -22.44 -16.61 30.44
CA MET A 69 -21.02 -16.87 30.71
C MET A 69 -20.82 -18.37 30.99
N ARG A 70 -20.38 -19.12 29.97
CA ARG A 70 -19.77 -20.43 30.18
C ARG A 70 -18.26 -20.26 30.23
N ASN A 71 -17.71 -20.43 31.44
CA ASN A 71 -16.28 -20.61 31.69
C ASN A 71 -15.78 -21.89 31.02
N THR A 72 -15.03 -21.77 29.94
CA THR A 72 -14.15 -22.85 29.46
C THR A 72 -12.73 -22.54 29.90
N SER A 73 -12.33 -23.23 30.97
CA SER A 73 -10.94 -23.51 31.33
C SER A 73 -10.20 -24.05 30.10
N VAL A 74 -9.18 -23.31 29.64
CA VAL A 74 -8.22 -23.79 28.66
C VAL A 74 -6.91 -23.99 29.38
N ASN A 75 -6.54 -25.26 29.50
CA ASN A 75 -5.25 -25.75 29.97
C ASN A 75 -4.09 -25.00 29.32
N GLY A 76 -3.17 -24.54 30.15
CA GLY A 76 -1.85 -24.04 29.77
C GLY A 76 -1.02 -25.13 29.13
N GLY A 77 -1.15 -25.28 27.81
CA GLY A 77 -0.17 -25.95 26.97
C GLY A 77 0.79 -24.89 26.43
N ALA A 78 2.07 -24.99 26.83
CA ALA A 78 3.14 -24.11 26.43
C ALA A 78 3.15 -23.84 24.90
N THR A 79 2.57 -22.72 24.49
CA THR A 79 2.76 -22.17 23.16
C THR A 79 4.21 -21.72 23.10
N ARG A 80 5.05 -22.55 22.47
CA ARG A 80 6.32 -22.09 21.92
C ARG A 80 6.02 -20.80 21.16
N SER A 81 6.54 -19.69 21.66
CA SER A 81 6.52 -18.39 21.00
C SER A 81 7.12 -18.57 19.62
N SER A 82 6.24 -18.86 18.65
CA SER A 82 6.59 -18.86 17.25
C SER A 82 7.02 -17.43 16.97
N MET A 83 8.33 -17.23 16.88
CA MET A 83 8.93 -16.06 16.26
C MET A 83 8.57 -16.10 14.77
N THR A 84 7.29 -15.96 14.45
CA THR A 84 6.87 -15.47 13.15
C THR A 84 7.39 -14.05 13.09
N THR A 85 8.57 -13.89 12.53
CA THR A 85 9.17 -12.63 12.11
C THR A 85 8.17 -11.93 11.20
N GLY A 86 7.27 -11.19 11.83
CA GLY A 86 7.06 -9.76 11.60
C GLY A 86 6.85 -9.34 10.16
N VAL A 87 6.16 -10.14 9.34
CA VAL A 87 5.47 -9.54 8.20
C VAL A 87 4.29 -8.79 8.82
N PRO A 88 4.19 -7.46 8.69
CA PRO A 88 2.98 -6.73 9.05
C PRO A 88 1.91 -7.17 8.07
N ARG A 89 1.33 -8.34 8.33
CA ARG A 89 0.15 -8.83 7.67
C ARG A 89 -0.90 -7.80 8.02
N LEU A 90 -1.48 -7.14 7.02
CA LEU A 90 -2.67 -6.29 7.16
C LEU A 90 -3.85 -7.16 7.63
N LEU A 91 -3.74 -7.74 8.82
CA LEU A 91 -4.80 -8.39 9.56
C LEU A 91 -5.89 -7.37 9.94
N ALA A 92 -5.67 -6.08 9.65
CA ALA A 92 -6.63 -4.99 9.78
C ALA A 92 -6.96 -4.30 8.44
N ALA A 93 -6.76 -4.94 7.28
CA ALA A 93 -7.14 -4.33 5.99
C ALA A 93 -8.64 -4.01 5.96
N ALA A 94 -9.51 -4.92 6.42
CA ALA A 94 -10.96 -4.72 6.34
C ALA A 94 -11.45 -3.52 7.17
N PRO A 95 -11.06 -3.35 8.45
CA PRO A 95 -11.38 -2.13 9.21
C PRO A 95 -10.86 -0.85 8.55
N ILE A 96 -9.61 -0.85 8.07
CA ILE A 96 -9.00 0.36 7.47
C ILE A 96 -9.69 0.75 6.16
N ILE A 97 -10.06 -0.23 5.33
CA ILE A 97 -10.83 0.00 4.10
C ILE A 97 -12.22 0.55 4.46
N SER A 98 -12.90 -0.04 5.44
CA SER A 98 -14.20 0.43 5.91
C SER A 98 -14.16 1.88 6.38
N ILE A 99 -13.13 2.27 7.14
CA ILE A 99 -12.94 3.65 7.60
C ILE A 99 -12.72 4.60 6.41
N SER A 100 -11.94 4.17 5.40
CA SER A 100 -11.72 4.97 4.19
C SER A 100 -13.02 5.20 3.40
N ASP A 101 -13.87 4.18 3.32
CA ASP A 101 -15.16 4.26 2.63
C ASP A 101 -16.15 5.15 3.38
N GLU A 102 -16.21 5.03 4.71
CA GLU A 102 -17.02 5.88 5.58
C GLU A 102 -16.59 7.35 5.50
N LEU A 103 -15.28 7.61 5.54
CA LEU A 103 -14.73 8.95 5.32
C LEU A 103 -15.13 9.51 3.93
N GLY A 104 -15.16 8.65 2.91
CA GLY A 104 -15.63 9.01 1.58
C GLY A 104 -17.09 9.49 1.56
N ARG A 105 -17.97 8.83 2.31
CA ARG A 105 -19.38 9.25 2.45
C ARG A 105 -19.49 10.61 3.16
N HIS A 106 -18.76 10.79 4.26
CA HIS A 106 -18.78 12.06 5.00
C HIS A 106 -18.26 13.24 4.19
N VAL A 107 -17.22 13.04 3.39
CA VAL A 107 -16.71 14.09 2.48
C VAL A 107 -17.77 14.47 1.45
N GLU A 108 -18.52 13.50 0.94
CA GLU A 108 -19.57 13.76 -0.06
C GLU A 108 -20.78 14.48 0.55
N ASP A 109 -21.18 14.09 1.77
CA ASP A 109 -22.23 14.80 2.51
C ASP A 109 -21.82 16.25 2.80
N LEU A 110 -20.58 16.48 3.24
CA LEU A 110 -20.03 17.83 3.46
C LEU A 110 -19.94 18.64 2.17
N ARG A 111 -19.58 18.01 1.04
CA ARG A 111 -19.54 18.68 -0.26
C ARG A 111 -20.92 19.17 -0.70
N ARG A 112 -21.99 18.42 -0.40
CA ARG A 112 -23.38 18.82 -0.70
C ARG A 112 -23.85 19.98 0.16
N LEU A 113 -23.47 20.00 1.44
CA LEU A 113 -23.88 21.03 2.39
C LEU A 113 -23.05 22.32 2.27
N ALA A 114 -21.74 22.20 2.03
CA ALA A 114 -20.81 23.31 2.02
C ALA A 114 -19.64 23.05 1.04
N PRO A 115 -19.87 23.22 -0.28
CA PRO A 115 -18.89 22.85 -1.31
C PRO A 115 -17.60 23.69 -1.25
N ALA A 116 -17.67 24.92 -0.75
CA ALA A 116 -16.53 25.84 -0.64
C ALA A 116 -15.85 25.81 0.74
N SER A 117 -16.20 24.87 1.62
CA SER A 117 -15.60 24.79 2.95
C SER A 117 -14.16 24.29 2.87
N ASP A 118 -13.24 24.97 3.54
CA ASP A 118 -11.85 24.52 3.73
C ASP A 118 -11.79 23.13 4.38
N ALA A 119 -12.78 22.78 5.21
CA ALA A 119 -12.89 21.45 5.83
C ALA A 119 -13.06 20.35 4.77
N THR A 120 -13.89 20.58 3.75
CA THR A 120 -14.12 19.63 2.65
C THR A 120 -12.83 19.40 1.86
N THR A 121 -12.06 20.45 1.60
CA THR A 121 -10.76 20.38 0.92
C THR A 121 -9.74 19.59 1.74
N ALA A 122 -9.64 19.87 3.04
CA ALA A 122 -8.72 19.17 3.93
C ALA A 122 -9.04 17.67 4.04
N LEU A 123 -10.30 17.31 4.24
CA LEU A 123 -10.72 15.91 4.35
C LEU A 123 -10.52 15.13 3.03
N THR A 124 -10.76 15.77 1.88
CA THR A 124 -10.46 15.17 0.57
C THR A 124 -8.97 14.83 0.45
N LEU A 125 -8.09 15.76 0.84
CA LEU A 125 -6.65 15.54 0.81
C LEU A 125 -6.20 14.40 1.75
N TYR A 126 -6.78 14.30 2.95
CA TYR A 126 -6.48 13.19 3.87
C TYR A 126 -6.98 11.84 3.34
N ARG A 127 -8.18 11.79 2.76
CA ARG A 127 -8.72 10.59 2.09
C ARG A 127 -7.78 10.12 0.98
N ASP A 128 -7.30 11.04 0.15
CA ASP A 128 -6.40 10.69 -0.96
C ASP A 128 -5.06 10.14 -0.46
N LYS A 129 -4.48 10.77 0.58
CA LYS A 129 -3.27 10.26 1.24
C LYS A 129 -3.47 8.88 1.84
N LEU A 130 -4.61 8.63 2.50
CA LEU A 130 -4.95 7.34 3.08
C LEU A 130 -5.08 6.27 1.98
N THR A 131 -5.78 6.59 0.89
CA THR A 131 -5.95 5.70 -0.26
C THR A 131 -4.60 5.34 -0.88
N GLN A 132 -3.71 6.32 -1.07
CA GLN A 132 -2.35 6.08 -1.56
C GLN A 132 -1.53 5.21 -0.60
N ALA A 133 -1.67 5.41 0.71
CA ALA A 133 -0.99 4.60 1.72
C ALA A 133 -1.48 3.15 1.68
N ILE A 134 -2.79 2.91 1.55
CA ILE A 134 -3.38 1.57 1.40
C ILE A 134 -2.88 0.91 0.12
N GLN A 135 -2.85 1.62 -1.00
CA GLN A 135 -2.32 1.09 -2.27
C GLN A 135 -0.83 0.73 -2.16
N LYS A 136 -0.02 1.59 -1.52
CA LYS A 136 1.39 1.29 -1.25
C LYS A 136 1.54 0.07 -0.34
N ALA A 137 0.74 -0.03 0.71
CA ALA A 137 0.76 -1.17 1.62
C ALA A 137 0.38 -2.47 0.91
N ARG A 138 -0.69 -2.47 0.10
CA ARG A 138 -1.08 -3.61 -0.74
C ARG A 138 0.02 -4.01 -1.71
N HIS A 139 0.66 -3.03 -2.35
CA HIS A 139 1.79 -3.31 -3.23
C HIS A 139 2.93 -3.95 -2.43
N LEU A 140 3.27 -3.44 -1.24
CA LEU A 140 4.31 -4.04 -0.39
C LEU A 140 3.97 -5.47 0.07
N GLU A 141 2.70 -5.79 0.33
CA GLU A 141 2.29 -7.15 0.70
C GLU A 141 2.40 -8.17 -0.43
N LEU A 142 2.32 -7.71 -1.68
CA LEU A 142 2.44 -8.55 -2.87
C LEU A 142 3.90 -8.90 -3.19
N PHE A 143 4.88 -8.19 -2.62
CA PHE A 143 6.29 -8.47 -2.88
C PHE A 143 7.00 -9.01 -1.65
N VAL A 144 7.85 -10.00 -1.88
CA VAL A 144 8.65 -10.69 -0.87
C VAL A 144 10.13 -10.47 -1.20
N THR A 145 10.98 -10.28 -0.18
CA THR A 145 12.43 -10.14 -0.39
C THR A 145 13.05 -11.49 -0.79
N ALA A 146 14.21 -11.45 -1.46
CA ALA A 146 14.94 -12.68 -1.83
C ALA A 146 15.28 -13.58 -0.62
N GLU A 147 15.57 -12.99 0.54
CA GLU A 147 15.85 -13.71 1.79
C GLU A 147 14.61 -14.45 2.30
N GLN A 148 13.48 -13.77 2.33
CA GLN A 148 12.23 -14.37 2.77
C GLN A 148 11.74 -15.44 1.78
N ALA A 149 11.96 -15.21 0.48
CA ALA A 149 11.67 -16.19 -0.56
C ALA A 149 12.53 -17.45 -0.43
N ALA A 150 13.80 -17.31 -0.08
CA ALA A 150 14.71 -18.43 0.18
C ALA A 150 14.20 -19.31 1.33
N ILE A 151 13.68 -18.69 2.39
CA ILE A 151 13.07 -19.40 3.52
C ILE A 151 11.79 -20.15 3.08
N VAL A 152 10.91 -19.50 2.31
CA VAL A 152 9.62 -20.09 1.89
C VAL A 152 9.82 -21.28 0.94
N LEU A 153 10.78 -21.19 0.01
CA LEU A 153 11.06 -22.26 -0.96
C LEU A 153 12.07 -23.30 -0.45
N GLY A 154 12.75 -23.02 0.68
CA GLY A 154 13.83 -23.88 1.18
C GLY A 154 15.03 -23.95 0.23
N LYS A 155 15.34 -22.85 -0.47
CA LYS A 155 16.48 -22.72 -1.40
C LYS A 155 17.46 -21.67 -0.87
N SER A 156 18.69 -21.66 -1.39
CA SER A 156 19.67 -20.62 -1.02
C SER A 156 19.32 -19.25 -1.64
N VAL A 157 19.70 -18.15 -0.97
CA VAL A 157 19.47 -16.78 -1.47
C VAL A 157 20.13 -16.56 -2.84
N SER A 158 21.30 -17.15 -3.08
CA SER A 158 21.99 -17.12 -4.37
C SER A 158 21.17 -17.77 -5.48
N MET A 159 20.52 -18.91 -5.19
CA MET A 159 19.64 -19.59 -6.15
C MET A 159 18.39 -18.76 -6.45
N ILE A 160 17.75 -18.18 -5.43
CA ILE A 160 16.61 -17.27 -5.64
C ILE A 160 17.01 -16.07 -6.49
N THR A 161 18.17 -15.48 -6.22
CA THR A 161 18.70 -14.35 -7.00
C THR A 161 18.99 -14.75 -8.44
N TYR A 162 19.50 -15.98 -8.66
CA TYR A 162 19.68 -16.53 -10.01
C TYR A 162 18.35 -16.66 -10.75
N LEU A 163 17.31 -17.23 -10.12
CA LEU A 163 15.97 -17.37 -10.69
C LEU A 163 15.33 -16.02 -11.05
N CYS A 164 15.56 -14.98 -10.22
CA CYS A 164 15.12 -13.62 -10.53
C CYS A 164 15.86 -13.03 -11.73
N ARG A 165 17.18 -13.31 -11.86
CA ARG A 165 18.01 -12.82 -12.97
C ARG A 165 17.69 -13.50 -14.29
N THR A 166 17.35 -14.79 -14.27
CA THR A 166 16.96 -15.55 -15.46
C THR A 166 15.51 -15.28 -15.89
N GLY A 167 14.71 -14.62 -15.05
CA GLY A 167 13.29 -14.36 -15.32
C GLY A 167 12.38 -15.55 -15.03
N ALA A 168 12.89 -16.60 -14.38
CA ALA A 168 12.08 -17.73 -13.91
C ALA A 168 11.18 -17.35 -12.74
N LEU A 169 11.52 -16.28 -12.00
CA LEU A 169 10.65 -15.62 -11.02
C LEU A 169 10.33 -14.20 -11.46
N ALA A 170 9.05 -13.85 -11.45
CA ALA A 170 8.58 -12.49 -11.60
C ALA A 170 9.09 -11.63 -10.42
N ALA A 171 10.10 -10.81 -10.68
CA ALA A 171 10.75 -9.98 -9.68
C ALA A 171 11.13 -8.60 -10.22
N LYS A 172 11.18 -7.62 -9.32
CA LYS A 172 11.61 -6.24 -9.59
C LYS A 172 12.78 -5.88 -8.67
N LYS A 173 13.82 -5.27 -9.23
CA LYS A 173 14.96 -4.76 -8.45
C LYS A 173 14.69 -3.31 -8.02
N VAL A 174 14.63 -3.05 -6.72
CA VAL A 174 14.40 -1.72 -6.13
C VAL A 174 15.48 -1.45 -5.08
N GLY A 175 16.24 -0.37 -5.24
CA GLY A 175 17.28 0.01 -4.27
C GLY A 175 18.39 -1.03 -4.07
N GLY A 176 18.66 -1.87 -5.06
CA GLY A 176 19.64 -2.96 -4.95
C GLY A 176 19.06 -4.29 -4.48
N THR A 177 17.86 -4.28 -3.90
CA THR A 177 17.18 -5.46 -3.36
C THR A 177 16.17 -6.03 -4.38
N TRP A 178 16.06 -7.35 -4.44
CA TRP A 178 15.05 -8.03 -5.26
C TRP A 178 13.74 -8.16 -4.50
N HIS A 179 12.65 -7.73 -5.14
CA HIS A 179 11.27 -7.85 -4.69
C HIS A 179 10.54 -8.82 -5.62
N ILE A 180 10.17 -9.98 -5.10
CA ILE A 180 9.61 -11.10 -5.85
C ILE A 180 8.10 -11.11 -5.66
N ASP A 181 7.34 -11.30 -6.73
CA ASP A 181 5.88 -11.43 -6.64
C ASP A 181 5.51 -12.68 -5.84
N ARG A 182 4.72 -12.49 -4.78
CA ARG A 182 4.26 -13.55 -3.90
C ARG A 182 3.42 -14.60 -4.64
N VAL A 183 2.63 -14.18 -5.64
CA VAL A 183 1.79 -15.09 -6.42
C VAL A 183 2.66 -16.08 -7.20
N ASP A 184 3.74 -15.59 -7.80
CA ASP A 184 4.65 -16.42 -8.59
C ASP A 184 5.48 -17.34 -7.69
N LEU A 185 5.85 -16.85 -6.51
CA LEU A 185 6.51 -17.64 -5.48
C LEU A 185 5.64 -18.82 -4.99
N GLU A 186 4.34 -18.59 -4.78
CA GLU A 186 3.39 -19.63 -4.41
C GLU A 186 3.18 -20.66 -5.53
N ARG A 187 3.16 -20.23 -6.80
CA ARG A 187 3.11 -21.13 -7.96
C ARG A 187 4.34 -22.05 -8.01
N MET A 188 5.54 -21.49 -7.86
CA MET A 188 6.76 -22.29 -7.85
C MET A 188 6.76 -23.29 -6.69
N ARG A 189 6.30 -22.87 -5.50
CA ARG A 189 6.18 -23.76 -4.35
C ARG A 189 5.24 -24.94 -4.63
N ALA A 190 4.14 -24.71 -5.34
CA ALA A 190 3.22 -25.78 -5.73
C ALA A 190 3.86 -26.77 -6.72
N ILE A 191 4.63 -26.28 -7.70
CA ILE A 191 5.38 -27.11 -8.65
C ILE A 191 6.42 -27.98 -7.93
N ASP A 192 7.23 -27.36 -7.06
CA ASP A 192 8.24 -28.07 -6.25
C ASP A 192 7.62 -29.16 -5.35
N GLN A 193 6.37 -28.99 -4.91
CA GLN A 193 5.66 -29.98 -4.10
C GLN A 193 5.14 -31.15 -4.93
N GLU A 194 4.70 -30.89 -6.16
CA GLU A 194 4.19 -31.92 -7.06
C GLU A 194 5.34 -32.83 -7.56
N GLU A 195 6.49 -32.25 -7.88
CA GLU A 195 7.71 -33.02 -8.23
C GLU A 195 8.13 -33.97 -7.11
N LYS A 196 8.01 -33.54 -5.84
CA LYS A 196 8.32 -34.38 -4.66
C LYS A 196 7.30 -35.48 -4.38
N ARG A 197 6.10 -35.40 -4.95
CA ARG A 197 5.08 -36.46 -4.82
C ARG A 197 5.19 -37.51 -5.93
N ALA A 198 5.74 -37.13 -7.09
CA ALA A 198 5.83 -37.99 -8.26
C ALA A 198 7.07 -38.91 -8.25
N GLY A 199 8.10 -38.60 -7.47
CA GLY A 199 9.33 -39.39 -7.31
C GLY A 199 9.39 -40.14 -5.99
#